data_AF-A0A960SP86-F1
#
_entry.id   AF-A0A960SP86-F1
#
_cell.length_a   1.000
_cell.length_b   1.000
_cell.length_c   1.000
_cell.angle_alpha   90.00
_cell.angle_beta   90.00
_cell.angle_gamma   90.00
#
_symmetry.space_group_name_H-M   'P 1'
#
loop_
_entity.id
_entity.type
_entity.pdbx_description
1 polymer ?
#
loop_
_entity_poly.entity_id
_entity_poly.type
_entity_poly.pdbx_seq_one_letter_code
_entity_poly.pdbx_strand_id
1 'polypeptide(L)'
;MSLRLEFARGIGLLAALVVLTGCPPPPGASDENNPLIQEAVGLASTDPTRAIELLEKALGGNPGLARAHRELGNLHYQATHDYAAAIYHFQKYLELDPKSQWRTTIEPQIKQSKIELARSELQAISDASAQRLIQSLLSEKADLTRQLEEANGTIQRLATQLGELTNRVAGATSPELRPGQQETSQPGRTPETSRQPQQPVAAGVATTHQVAPGETLSSIGRAHGFTLGRMKEANPGINHDRLRIGQTINLPRRTDAR
;
A
#
# COMPACT_ATOMS: atom_id res chain seq x y z
N MET A 1 93.75 -15.99 62.15
CA MET A 1 93.96 -16.63 60.83
C MET A 1 93.23 -15.81 59.79
N SER A 2 93.98 -15.03 59.03
CA SER A 2 93.47 -14.15 57.97
C SER A 2 93.75 -14.82 56.64
N LEU A 3 92.73 -15.12 55.84
CA LEU A 3 92.90 -15.40 54.41
C LEU A 3 91.95 -14.52 53.61
N ARG A 4 92.55 -13.70 52.73
CA ARG A 4 91.92 -13.00 51.62
C ARG A 4 92.37 -13.66 50.32
N LEU A 5 91.57 -13.42 49.26
CA LEU A 5 91.91 -13.47 47.82
C LEU A 5 91.84 -14.90 47.21
N GLU A 6 91.13 -15.20 46.11
CA GLU A 6 91.07 -14.54 44.78
C GLU A 6 89.85 -15.00 43.92
N PHE A 7 89.39 -14.09 43.06
CA PHE A 7 88.92 -14.20 41.65
C PHE A 7 87.97 -15.30 41.11
N ALA A 8 86.80 -14.79 40.67
CA ALA A 8 86.25 -14.80 39.30
C ALA A 8 86.00 -16.12 38.53
N ARG A 9 84.71 -16.33 38.21
CA ARG A 9 84.10 -16.87 36.96
C ARG A 9 82.60 -17.07 37.28
N GLY A 10 81.69 -16.19 36.85
CA GLY A 10 81.19 -16.13 35.49
C GLY A 10 80.29 -17.34 35.21
N ILE A 11 78.97 -17.18 35.32
CA ILE A 11 77.89 -17.87 34.57
C ILE A 11 76.58 -17.14 34.93
N GLY A 12 75.84 -16.72 33.89
CA GLY A 12 74.68 -15.85 33.98
C GLY A 12 73.52 -16.45 34.77
N LEU A 13 72.93 -15.62 35.63
CA LEU A 13 71.63 -15.92 36.24
C LEU A 13 70.56 -15.59 35.19
N LEU A 14 69.94 -16.65 34.67
CA LEU A 14 68.72 -16.62 33.86
C LEU A 14 67.68 -15.70 34.51
N ALA A 15 67.42 -14.57 33.86
CA ALA A 15 66.16 -13.87 34.04
C ALA A 15 65.06 -14.82 33.53
N ALA A 16 64.38 -15.50 34.45
CA ALA A 16 63.14 -16.18 34.17
C ALA A 16 62.09 -15.12 33.81
N LEU A 17 62.10 -14.73 32.53
CA LEU A 17 61.02 -13.99 31.92
C LEU A 17 59.84 -14.97 31.86
N VAL A 18 58.99 -14.95 32.90
CA VAL A 18 57.64 -15.50 32.81
C VAL A 18 56.93 -14.63 31.78
N VAL A 19 57.08 -15.00 30.51
CA VAL A 19 56.19 -14.57 29.45
C VAL A 19 54.87 -15.22 29.80
N LEU A 20 54.01 -14.48 30.50
CA LEU A 20 52.58 -14.72 30.47
C LEU A 20 52.18 -14.62 28.99
N THR A 21 52.21 -15.75 28.29
CA THR A 21 51.58 -15.91 27.00
C THR A 21 50.08 -15.86 27.20
N GLY A 22 49.58 -14.67 27.52
CA GLY A 22 48.18 -14.31 27.33
C GLY A 22 47.99 -14.08 25.85
N CYS A 23 47.99 -15.15 25.06
CA CYS A 23 47.42 -15.05 23.72
C CYS A 23 45.94 -14.68 23.96
N PRO A 24 45.46 -13.51 23.50
CA PRO A 24 44.05 -13.20 23.64
C PRO A 24 43.27 -14.34 23.00
N PRO A 25 42.27 -14.92 23.69
CA PRO A 25 41.51 -16.02 23.14
C PRO A 25 40.96 -15.61 21.78
N PRO A 26 40.89 -16.52 20.80
CA PRO A 26 40.33 -16.20 19.51
C PRO A 26 38.90 -15.65 19.72
N PRO A 27 38.48 -14.63 18.94
CA PRO A 27 37.14 -14.09 19.04
C PRO A 27 36.13 -15.24 18.96
N GLY A 28 35.33 -15.43 20.02
CA GLY A 28 34.34 -16.53 20.13
C GLY A 28 34.61 -17.58 21.22
N ALA A 29 35.85 -17.78 21.68
CA ALA A 29 36.14 -18.84 22.68
C ALA A 29 35.53 -18.57 24.08
N SER A 30 35.32 -17.30 24.43
CA SER A 30 34.58 -16.89 25.63
C SER A 30 33.06 -16.94 25.45
N ASP A 31 32.58 -16.93 24.21
CA ASP A 31 31.16 -16.75 23.87
C ASP A 31 30.41 -18.09 23.89
N GLU A 32 31.06 -19.17 23.46
CA GLU A 32 30.44 -20.49 23.35
C GLU A 32 30.24 -21.18 24.71
N ASN A 33 31.10 -20.86 25.67
CA ASN A 33 31.13 -21.48 27.00
C ASN A 33 30.40 -20.65 28.08
N ASN A 34 29.76 -19.53 27.72
CA ASN A 34 29.05 -18.72 28.69
C ASN A 34 27.78 -19.45 29.17
N PRO A 35 27.66 -19.78 30.47
CA PRO A 35 26.55 -20.59 30.98
C PRO A 35 25.19 -19.90 30.82
N LEU A 36 25.14 -18.57 30.94
CA LEU A 36 23.90 -17.81 30.76
C LEU A 36 23.39 -17.90 29.32
N ILE A 37 24.29 -17.87 28.34
CA ILE A 37 23.93 -18.02 26.93
C ILE A 37 23.44 -19.45 26.65
N GLN A 38 24.09 -20.47 27.22
CA GLN A 38 23.68 -21.86 27.04
C GLN A 38 22.29 -22.12 27.61
N GLU A 39 22.02 -21.62 28.82
CA GLU A 39 20.70 -21.70 29.46
C GLU A 39 19.64 -20.96 28.63
N ALA A 40 19.94 -19.74 28.18
CA ALA A 40 19.01 -18.94 27.38
C ALA A 40 18.62 -19.63 26.05
N VAL A 41 19.59 -20.25 25.36
CA VAL A 41 19.32 -20.99 24.11
C VAL A 41 18.40 -22.19 24.37
N GLY A 42 18.52 -22.85 25.52
CA GLY A 42 17.62 -23.94 25.92
C GLY A 42 16.19 -23.49 26.19
N LEU A 43 16.02 -22.25 26.66
CA LEU A 43 14.72 -21.65 26.97
C LEU A 43 14.08 -20.92 25.79
N ALA A 44 14.83 -20.64 24.73
CA ALA A 44 14.40 -19.78 23.63
C ALA A 44 13.02 -20.15 23.03
N SER A 45 12.71 -21.44 22.93
CA SER A 45 11.44 -21.92 22.38
C SER A 45 10.30 -22.04 23.40
N THR A 46 10.61 -22.19 24.68
CA THR A 46 9.63 -22.45 25.75
C THR A 46 9.29 -21.19 26.54
N ASP A 47 10.29 -20.36 26.80
CA ASP A 47 10.19 -19.10 27.54
C ASP A 47 11.15 -18.06 26.93
N PRO A 48 10.73 -17.41 25.82
CA PRO A 48 11.57 -16.43 25.14
C PRO A 48 11.85 -15.20 26.01
N THR A 49 10.93 -14.83 26.91
CA THR A 49 11.12 -13.71 27.84
C THR A 49 12.27 -14.01 28.79
N ARG A 50 12.28 -15.18 29.40
CA ARG A 50 13.36 -15.58 30.31
C ARG A 50 14.68 -15.74 29.57
N ALA A 51 14.66 -16.24 28.33
CA ALA A 51 15.85 -16.32 27.49
C ALA A 51 16.46 -14.94 27.22
N ILE A 52 15.63 -13.93 26.92
CA ILE A 52 16.08 -12.54 26.73
C ILE A 52 16.74 -12.01 28.00
N GLU A 53 16.10 -12.16 29.17
CA GLU A 53 16.66 -11.70 30.46
C GLU A 53 18.05 -12.29 30.75
N LEU A 54 18.23 -13.59 30.48
CA LEU A 54 19.51 -14.27 30.67
C LEU A 54 20.60 -13.74 29.72
N LEU A 55 20.25 -13.46 28.47
CA LEU A 55 21.17 -12.90 27.49
C LEU A 55 21.54 -11.44 27.81
N GLU A 56 20.58 -10.63 28.26
CA GLU A 56 20.83 -9.27 28.75
C GLU A 56 21.75 -9.28 29.98
N LYS A 57 21.51 -10.21 30.91
CA LYS A 57 22.40 -10.41 32.07
C LYS A 57 23.82 -10.80 31.65
N ALA A 58 23.96 -11.65 30.62
CA ALA A 58 25.26 -12.01 30.07
C ALA A 58 25.98 -10.80 29.47
N LEU A 59 25.25 -9.96 28.72
CA LEU A 59 25.78 -8.72 28.14
C LEU A 59 26.12 -7.65 29.19
N GLY A 60 25.40 -7.60 30.32
CA GLY A 60 25.73 -6.73 31.44
C GLY A 60 27.11 -7.03 32.05
N GLY A 61 27.54 -8.29 32.01
CA GLY A 61 28.88 -8.70 32.42
C GLY A 61 29.94 -8.52 31.33
N ASN A 62 29.58 -8.78 30.08
CA ASN A 62 30.46 -8.58 28.92
C ASN A 62 29.66 -8.14 27.67
N PRO A 63 29.66 -6.83 27.33
CA PRO A 63 28.96 -6.32 26.15
C PRO A 63 29.54 -6.78 24.81
N GLY A 64 30.73 -7.40 24.80
CA GLY A 64 31.40 -7.89 23.60
C GLY A 64 31.01 -9.30 23.18
N LEU A 65 30.05 -9.95 23.87
CA LEU A 65 29.61 -11.30 23.56
C LEU A 65 28.80 -11.29 22.25
N ALA A 66 29.46 -11.62 21.13
CA ALA A 66 28.86 -11.63 19.81
C ALA A 66 27.70 -12.64 19.77
N ARG A 67 27.89 -13.85 20.30
CA ARG A 67 26.82 -14.86 20.34
C ARG A 67 25.56 -14.36 21.05
N ALA A 68 25.70 -13.65 22.17
CA ALA A 68 24.55 -13.15 22.92
C ALA A 68 23.73 -12.15 22.08
N HIS A 69 24.40 -11.24 21.37
CA HIS A 69 23.75 -10.35 20.43
C HIS A 69 23.05 -11.08 19.28
N ARG A 70 23.64 -12.15 18.72
CA ARG A 70 22.95 -12.95 17.69
C ARG A 70 21.68 -13.60 18.23
N GLU A 71 21.74 -14.23 19.41
CA GLU A 71 20.59 -14.92 20.00
C GLU A 71 19.47 -13.92 20.39
N LEU A 72 19.82 -12.76 20.94
CA LEU A 72 18.85 -11.69 21.20
C LEU A 72 18.21 -11.20 19.91
N GLY A 73 19.01 -10.97 18.86
CA GLY A 73 18.49 -10.59 17.54
C GLY A 73 17.46 -11.58 17.02
N ASN A 74 17.75 -12.88 17.13
CA ASN A 74 16.84 -13.96 16.73
C ASN A 74 15.55 -13.99 17.57
N LEU A 75 15.66 -13.90 18.89
CA LEU A 75 14.50 -13.90 19.79
C LEU A 75 13.60 -12.69 19.55
N HIS A 76 14.19 -11.51 19.35
CA HIS A 76 13.43 -10.32 19.05
C HIS A 76 12.73 -10.41 17.69
N TYR A 77 13.43 -10.94 16.68
CA TYR A 77 12.90 -11.15 15.34
C TYR A 77 11.74 -12.16 15.31
N GLN A 78 11.84 -13.27 16.03
CA GLN A 78 10.92 -14.41 15.91
C GLN A 78 9.81 -14.42 16.97
N ALA A 79 10.15 -14.16 18.23
CA ALA A 79 9.22 -14.32 19.34
C ALA A 79 8.49 -13.01 19.62
N THR A 80 9.25 -11.93 19.86
CA THR A 80 8.65 -10.66 20.29
C THR A 80 8.17 -9.78 19.15
N HIS A 81 8.65 -10.03 17.92
CA HIS A 81 8.46 -9.17 16.75
C HIS A 81 8.90 -7.72 16.98
N ASP A 82 9.81 -7.50 17.94
CA ASP A 82 10.50 -6.22 18.13
C ASP A 82 11.62 -6.10 17.09
N TYR A 83 11.23 -5.67 15.90
CA TYR A 83 12.14 -5.52 14.78
C TYR A 83 13.23 -4.47 15.02
N ALA A 84 12.99 -3.46 15.88
CA ALA A 84 13.99 -2.45 16.21
C ALA A 84 15.11 -3.04 17.08
N ALA A 85 14.73 -3.76 18.14
CA ALA A 85 15.69 -4.49 18.99
C ALA A 85 16.44 -5.56 18.19
N ALA A 86 15.75 -6.29 17.30
CA ALA A 86 16.37 -7.27 16.42
C ALA A 86 17.46 -6.66 15.53
N ILE A 87 17.16 -5.53 14.85
CA ILE A 87 18.13 -4.82 14.00
C ILE A 87 19.35 -4.40 14.81
N TYR A 88 19.15 -3.81 15.99
CA TYR A 88 20.24 -3.35 16.85
C TYR A 88 21.21 -4.49 17.18
N HIS A 89 20.67 -5.60 17.69
CA HIS A 89 21.48 -6.73 18.11
C HIS A 89 22.15 -7.46 16.94
N PHE A 90 21.47 -7.58 15.80
CA PHE A 90 22.08 -8.10 14.58
C PHE A 90 23.20 -7.21 14.05
N GLN A 91 23.03 -5.89 14.03
CA GLN A 91 24.10 -4.97 13.66
C GLN A 91 25.28 -5.10 14.61
N LYS A 92 25.02 -5.17 15.93
CA LYS A 92 26.08 -5.32 16.93
C LYS A 92 26.85 -6.62 16.76
N TYR A 93 26.15 -7.71 16.45
CA TYR A 93 26.79 -8.98 16.11
C TYR A 93 27.74 -8.86 14.91
N LEU A 94 27.29 -8.21 13.83
CA LEU A 94 28.10 -8.02 12.62
C LEU A 94 29.28 -7.05 12.83
N GLU A 95 29.21 -6.15 13.80
CA GLU A 95 30.35 -5.32 14.22
C GLU A 95 31.41 -6.15 14.95
N LEU A 96 30.97 -7.03 15.85
CA LEU A 96 31.85 -7.87 16.67
C LEU A 96 32.46 -9.02 15.88
N ASP A 97 31.72 -9.59 14.93
CA ASP A 97 32.18 -10.67 14.05
C ASP A 97 31.86 -10.38 12.56
N PRO A 98 32.63 -9.49 11.89
CA PRO A 98 32.35 -9.06 10.53
C PRO A 98 32.46 -10.16 9.47
N LYS A 99 33.26 -11.20 9.74
CA LYS A 99 33.57 -12.32 8.82
C LYS A 99 32.71 -13.56 9.09
N SER A 100 31.73 -13.45 9.98
CA SER A 100 30.82 -14.53 10.33
C SER A 100 30.11 -15.13 9.11
N GLN A 101 29.98 -16.46 9.09
CA GLN A 101 29.10 -17.16 8.16
C GLN A 101 27.62 -16.76 8.30
N TRP A 102 27.21 -16.37 9.51
CA TRP A 102 25.83 -15.97 9.83
C TRP A 102 25.43 -14.65 9.18
N ARG A 103 26.38 -13.87 8.68
CA ARG A 103 26.14 -12.63 7.93
C ARG A 103 25.16 -12.83 6.78
N THR A 104 25.29 -13.94 6.07
CA THR A 104 24.43 -14.30 4.93
C THR A 104 22.96 -14.48 5.31
N THR A 105 22.68 -14.84 6.56
CA THR A 105 21.32 -14.99 7.10
C THR A 105 20.83 -13.70 7.76
N ILE A 106 21.70 -13.02 8.49
CA ILE A 106 21.37 -11.85 9.30
C ILE A 106 21.13 -10.60 8.44
N GLU A 107 21.91 -10.38 7.37
CA GLU A 107 21.70 -9.22 6.51
C GLU A 107 20.31 -9.19 5.85
N PRO A 108 19.78 -10.31 5.31
CA PRO A 108 18.38 -10.41 4.88
C PRO A 108 17.38 -10.14 6.02
N GLN A 109 17.61 -10.68 7.23
CA GLN A 109 16.72 -10.45 8.37
C GLN A 109 16.66 -8.97 8.75
N ILE A 110 17.80 -8.27 8.81
CA ILE A 110 17.84 -6.82 9.04
C ILE A 110 17.02 -6.07 7.99
N LYS A 111 17.13 -6.46 6.71
CA LYS A 111 16.35 -5.84 5.63
C LYS A 111 14.85 -6.07 5.83
N GLN A 112 14.45 -7.29 6.18
CA GLN A 112 13.05 -7.62 6.43
C GLN A 112 12.52 -6.86 7.66
N SER A 113 13.26 -6.82 8.76
CA SER A 113 12.90 -6.07 9.96
C SER A 113 12.69 -4.59 9.67
N LYS A 114 13.52 -3.98 8.81
CA LYS A 114 13.33 -2.58 8.37
C LYS A 114 12.04 -2.40 7.57
N ILE A 115 11.68 -3.36 6.71
CA ILE A 115 10.43 -3.32 5.94
C ILE A 115 9.23 -3.41 6.88
N GLU A 116 9.24 -4.34 7.83
CA GLU A 116 8.13 -4.52 8.77
C GLU A 116 7.96 -3.30 9.69
N LEU A 117 9.05 -2.69 10.14
CA LEU A 117 9.00 -1.44 10.91
C LEU A 117 8.41 -0.29 10.06
N ALA A 118 8.84 -0.14 8.81
CA ALA A 118 8.26 0.86 7.92
C ALA A 118 6.77 0.60 7.64
N ARG A 119 6.37 -0.67 7.54
CA ARG A 119 4.97 -1.06 7.35
C ARG A 119 4.12 -0.71 8.57
N SER A 120 4.57 -1.02 9.78
CA SER A 120 3.80 -0.71 11.00
C SER A 120 3.58 0.79 11.19
N GLU A 121 4.62 1.59 10.94
CA GLU A 121 4.53 3.06 10.97
C GLU A 121 3.59 3.59 9.89
N LEU A 122 3.71 3.09 8.65
CA LEU A 122 2.84 3.50 7.55
C LEU A 122 1.38 3.14 7.80
N GLN A 123 1.12 1.96 8.35
CA GLN A 123 -0.22 1.50 8.71
C GLN A 123 -0.84 2.39 9.79
N ALA A 124 -0.08 2.76 10.83
CA ALA A 124 -0.53 3.67 11.88
C ALA A 124 -0.95 5.04 11.31
N ILE A 125 -0.24 5.55 10.30
CA ILE A 125 -0.55 6.81 9.61
C ILE A 125 -1.80 6.67 8.73
N SER A 126 -1.90 5.58 7.96
CA SER A 126 -2.99 5.35 7.04
C SER A 126 -4.31 5.09 7.75
N ASP A 127 -4.33 4.33 8.84
CA ASP A 127 -5.58 3.94 9.50
C ASP A 127 -6.29 5.18 10.08
N ALA A 128 -5.62 6.01 10.87
CA ALA A 128 -6.27 7.16 11.49
C ALA A 128 -6.64 8.27 10.48
N SER A 129 -5.79 8.53 9.49
CA SER A 129 -6.00 9.63 8.54
C SER A 129 -6.96 9.23 7.42
N ALA A 130 -6.83 8.02 6.87
CA ALA A 130 -7.73 7.54 5.82
C ALA A 130 -9.14 7.30 6.36
N GLN A 131 -9.30 6.80 7.59
CA GLN A 131 -10.63 6.64 8.20
C GLN A 131 -11.35 7.98 8.35
N ARG A 132 -10.64 9.04 8.80
CA ARG A 132 -11.23 10.39 8.89
C ARG A 132 -11.66 10.93 7.53
N LEU A 133 -10.82 10.74 6.50
CA LEU A 133 -11.16 11.17 5.15
C LEU A 133 -12.37 10.41 4.59
N ILE A 134 -12.39 9.08 4.75
CA ILE A 134 -13.53 8.25 4.34
C ILE A 134 -14.80 8.72 5.05
N GLN A 135 -14.75 8.98 6.35
CA GLN A 135 -15.90 9.46 7.11
C GLN A 135 -16.38 10.81 6.60
N SER A 136 -15.47 11.74 6.30
CA SER A 136 -15.79 13.06 5.73
C SER A 136 -16.46 12.94 4.36
N LEU A 137 -15.94 12.06 3.48
CA LEU A 137 -16.53 11.85 2.16
C LEU A 137 -17.91 11.19 2.24
N LEU A 138 -18.12 10.30 3.20
CA LEU A 138 -19.42 9.67 3.44
C LEU A 138 -20.45 10.68 3.96
N SER A 139 -20.07 11.57 4.88
CA SER A 139 -20.96 12.64 5.34
C SER A 139 -21.30 13.63 4.22
N GLU A 140 -20.30 14.04 3.44
CA GLU A 140 -20.51 14.94 2.29
C GLU A 140 -21.45 14.30 1.26
N LYS A 141 -21.26 13.02 0.95
CA LYS A 141 -22.15 12.27 0.07
C LYS A 141 -23.59 12.24 0.61
N ALA A 142 -23.77 12.02 1.91
CA ALA A 142 -25.09 11.99 2.53
C ALA A 142 -25.79 13.36 2.41
N ASP A 143 -25.05 14.45 2.68
CA ASP A 143 -25.59 15.80 2.56
C ASP A 143 -25.96 16.17 1.12
N LEU A 144 -25.10 15.87 0.16
CA LEU A 144 -25.39 16.07 -1.27
C LEU A 144 -26.62 15.28 -1.73
N THR A 145 -26.79 14.06 -1.21
CA THR A 145 -27.95 13.22 -1.51
C THR A 145 -29.23 13.86 -0.97
N ARG A 146 -29.21 14.33 0.27
CA ARG A 146 -30.33 15.06 0.89
C ARG A 146 -30.69 16.33 0.12
N GLN A 147 -29.70 17.12 -0.29
CA GLN A 147 -29.92 18.33 -1.09
C GLN A 147 -30.59 18.02 -2.43
N LEU A 148 -30.20 16.92 -3.07
CA LEU A 148 -30.77 16.49 -4.33
C LEU A 148 -32.24 16.07 -4.16
N GLU A 149 -32.57 15.37 -3.07
CA GLU A 149 -33.96 15.03 -2.73
C GLU A 149 -34.81 16.28 -2.43
N GLU A 150 -34.28 17.22 -1.65
CA GLU A 150 -34.95 18.50 -1.35
C GLU A 150 -35.20 19.33 -2.62
N ALA A 151 -34.21 19.41 -3.52
CA ALA A 151 -34.32 20.09 -4.80
C ALA A 151 -35.39 19.43 -5.68
N ASN A 152 -35.38 18.10 -5.81
CA ASN A 152 -36.38 17.36 -6.58
C ASN A 152 -37.79 17.54 -6.03
N GLY A 153 -37.97 17.50 -4.70
CA GLY A 153 -39.26 17.76 -4.06
C GLY A 153 -39.76 19.19 -4.31
N THR A 154 -38.86 20.16 -4.42
CA THR A 154 -39.20 21.55 -4.75
C THR A 154 -39.64 21.67 -6.21
N ILE A 155 -38.91 21.04 -7.14
CA ILE A 155 -39.26 20.98 -8.56
C ILE A 155 -40.65 20.37 -8.75
N GLN A 156 -40.96 19.26 -8.08
CA GLN A 156 -42.27 18.62 -8.16
C GLN A 156 -43.39 19.54 -7.66
N ARG A 157 -43.21 20.22 -6.52
CA ARG A 157 -44.20 21.18 -5.99
C ARG A 157 -44.47 22.31 -6.95
N LEU A 158 -43.42 22.90 -7.53
CA LEU A 158 -43.55 23.97 -8.52
C LEU A 158 -44.28 23.48 -9.78
N ALA A 159 -43.98 22.26 -10.25
CA ALA A 159 -44.65 21.65 -11.39
C ALA A 159 -46.16 21.48 -11.14
N THR A 160 -46.56 21.01 -9.95
CA THR A 160 -47.97 20.90 -9.55
C THR A 160 -48.66 22.26 -9.54
N GLN A 161 -48.04 23.29 -8.93
CA GLN A 161 -48.59 24.65 -8.89
C GLN A 161 -48.79 25.25 -10.28
N LEU A 162 -47.83 25.05 -11.18
CA LEU A 162 -47.96 25.49 -12.58
C LEU A 162 -49.09 24.77 -13.31
N GLY A 163 -49.28 23.46 -13.05
CA GLY A 163 -50.40 22.69 -13.60
C GLY A 163 -51.75 23.21 -13.14
N GLU A 164 -51.90 23.50 -11.84
CA GLU A 164 -53.13 24.07 -11.27
C GLU A 164 -53.44 25.45 -11.86
N LEU A 165 -52.44 26.34 -11.95
CA LEU A 165 -52.60 27.65 -12.58
C LEU A 165 -53.01 27.53 -14.05
N THR A 166 -52.41 26.60 -14.80
CA THR A 166 -52.74 26.35 -16.21
C THR A 166 -54.20 25.91 -16.36
N ASN A 167 -54.67 24.98 -15.52
CA ASN A 167 -56.07 24.52 -15.53
C ASN A 167 -57.06 25.65 -15.18
N ARG A 168 -56.70 26.53 -14.24
CA ARG A 168 -57.53 27.68 -13.87
C ARG A 168 -57.69 28.68 -15.02
N VAL A 169 -56.62 28.95 -15.77
CA VAL A 169 -56.67 29.83 -16.94
C VAL A 169 -57.53 29.22 -18.05
N ALA A 170 -57.40 27.91 -18.31
CA ALA A 170 -58.20 27.20 -19.31
C ALA A 170 -59.71 27.16 -18.96
N GLY A 171 -60.06 26.97 -17.68
CA GLY A 171 -61.44 26.96 -17.21
C GLY A 171 -62.14 28.32 -17.24
N ALA A 172 -61.39 29.42 -17.18
CA ALA A 172 -61.93 30.78 -17.25
C ALA A 172 -62.26 31.24 -18.69
N THR A 173 -61.85 30.48 -19.70
CA THR A 173 -61.98 30.84 -21.14
C THR A 173 -63.02 30.04 -21.91
N SER A 174 -63.98 29.37 -21.26
CA SER A 174 -65.06 28.66 -21.97
C SER A 174 -66.32 29.52 -22.09
N PRO A 175 -66.70 30.03 -23.29
CA PRO A 175 -68.06 30.46 -23.58
C PRO A 175 -68.92 29.24 -23.92
N GLU A 176 -70.07 29.14 -23.28
CA GLU A 176 -71.11 28.15 -23.58
C GLU A 176 -71.76 28.45 -24.94
N LEU A 177 -71.56 27.57 -25.94
CA LEU A 177 -72.39 27.49 -27.15
C LEU A 177 -72.64 26.03 -27.57
N ARG A 178 -73.90 25.79 -27.93
CA ARG A 178 -74.61 24.53 -28.22
C ARG A 178 -74.22 23.86 -29.58
N PRO A 179 -74.69 22.62 -29.85
CA PRO A 179 -74.07 21.64 -30.73
C PRO A 179 -74.53 21.71 -32.20
N GLY A 180 -73.65 21.25 -33.10
CA GLY A 180 -74.02 20.87 -34.45
C GLY A 180 -72.82 20.65 -35.36
N GLN A 181 -72.45 19.39 -35.57
CA GLN A 181 -72.33 18.72 -36.88
C GLN A 181 -71.36 17.53 -36.80
N GLN A 182 -71.93 16.36 -37.12
CA GLN A 182 -71.25 15.10 -37.36
C GLN A 182 -70.59 15.12 -38.73
N GLU A 183 -69.38 14.57 -38.82
CA GLU A 183 -68.94 13.72 -39.93
C GLU A 183 -67.88 12.77 -39.34
N THR A 184 -68.30 11.62 -38.84
CA THR A 184 -68.18 10.32 -39.53
C THR A 184 -66.81 10.12 -40.18
N SER A 185 -65.94 9.33 -39.53
CA SER A 185 -65.50 8.02 -40.07
C SER A 185 -64.35 7.46 -39.23
N GLN A 186 -64.66 6.41 -38.47
CA GLN A 186 -63.75 5.31 -38.16
C GLN A 186 -64.29 4.10 -38.95
N PRO A 187 -63.43 3.19 -39.46
CA PRO A 187 -62.88 2.19 -38.57
C PRO A 187 -61.43 1.75 -38.85
N GLY A 188 -60.68 1.60 -37.77
CA GLY A 188 -59.93 0.38 -37.45
C GLY A 188 -58.79 -0.07 -38.38
N ARG A 189 -57.56 0.11 -37.91
CA ARG A 189 -56.67 -0.95 -37.35
C ARG A 189 -55.21 -0.52 -37.47
N THR A 190 -54.54 -0.39 -36.33
CA THR A 190 -53.09 -0.57 -36.15
C THR A 190 -52.68 -2.02 -36.53
N PRO A 191 -51.40 -2.34 -36.84
CA PRO A 191 -50.21 -1.82 -36.14
C PRO A 191 -49.01 -1.43 -37.02
N GLU A 192 -48.14 -0.63 -36.38
CA GLU A 192 -46.68 -0.58 -36.50
C GLU A 192 -46.04 -0.94 -37.85
N THR A 193 -45.29 0.00 -38.41
CA THR A 193 -43.83 -0.11 -38.55
C THR A 193 -43.32 1.04 -39.42
N SER A 194 -42.38 1.77 -38.85
CA SER A 194 -41.60 2.83 -39.48
C SER A 194 -40.99 2.38 -40.82
N ARG A 195 -41.39 3.04 -41.91
CA ARG A 195 -40.68 3.18 -43.21
C ARG A 195 -40.59 4.68 -43.45
N GLN A 196 -39.52 5.30 -43.92
CA GLN A 196 -38.25 4.96 -44.59
C GLN A 196 -37.47 6.32 -44.66
N PRO A 197 -36.24 6.51 -45.21
CA PRO A 197 -35.63 5.75 -46.31
C PRO A 197 -34.15 5.37 -46.15
N GLN A 198 -33.76 4.47 -47.05
CA GLN A 198 -32.47 3.80 -47.17
C GLN A 198 -31.34 4.72 -47.67
N GLN A 199 -30.15 4.44 -47.09
CA GLN A 199 -28.77 4.63 -47.58
C GLN A 199 -28.57 4.36 -49.09
N PRO A 200 -27.49 4.86 -49.76
CA PRO A 200 -26.10 4.52 -49.37
C PRO A 200 -24.94 5.48 -49.75
N VAL A 201 -23.94 5.57 -48.88
CA VAL A 201 -22.50 5.59 -49.26
C VAL A 201 -21.66 5.12 -48.08
N ALA A 202 -20.77 4.15 -48.34
CA ALA A 202 -19.93 3.49 -47.36
C ALA A 202 -18.81 4.42 -46.83
N ALA A 203 -18.70 4.56 -45.50
CA ALA A 203 -17.49 5.01 -44.82
C ALA A 203 -17.48 4.50 -43.36
N GLY A 204 -16.71 3.44 -43.12
CA GLY A 204 -16.25 2.85 -41.84
C GLY A 204 -17.00 3.17 -40.54
N VAL A 205 -17.63 2.15 -39.97
CA VAL A 205 -18.22 2.13 -38.61
C VAL A 205 -17.28 2.78 -37.60
N ALA A 206 -17.69 3.91 -37.03
CA ALA A 206 -17.02 4.49 -35.87
C ALA A 206 -17.20 3.51 -34.70
N THR A 207 -16.13 2.78 -34.34
CA THR A 207 -16.18 1.89 -33.19
C THR A 207 -16.17 2.74 -31.93
N THR A 208 -17.18 2.58 -31.08
CA THR A 208 -17.26 3.26 -29.78
C THR A 208 -16.97 2.27 -28.65
N HIS A 209 -16.42 2.77 -27.54
CA HIS A 209 -16.17 2.01 -26.32
C HIS A 209 -16.88 2.64 -25.13
N GLN A 210 -17.49 1.83 -24.28
CA GLN A 210 -18.09 2.29 -23.03
C GLN A 210 -17.13 2.07 -21.87
N VAL A 211 -16.80 3.14 -21.14
CA VAL A 211 -15.81 3.10 -20.06
C VAL A 211 -16.28 2.20 -18.92
N ALA A 212 -15.50 1.16 -18.63
CA ALA A 212 -15.69 0.26 -17.49
C ALA A 212 -15.02 0.81 -16.21
N PRO A 213 -15.36 0.27 -15.03
CA PRO A 213 -14.72 0.67 -13.77
C PRO A 213 -13.19 0.50 -13.82
N GLY A 214 -12.47 1.57 -13.47
CA GLY A 214 -11.00 1.56 -13.41
C GLY A 214 -10.29 1.80 -14.76
N GLU A 215 -11.03 1.98 -15.85
CA GLU A 215 -10.44 2.32 -17.14
C GLU A 215 -10.06 3.80 -17.24
N THR A 216 -8.97 4.07 -17.94
CA THR A 216 -8.52 5.40 -18.34
C THR A 216 -8.46 5.48 -19.87
N LEU A 217 -8.45 6.68 -20.44
CA LEU A 217 -8.33 6.85 -21.89
C LEU A 217 -7.05 6.16 -22.43
N SER A 218 -5.97 6.20 -21.64
CA SER A 218 -4.69 5.55 -21.94
C SER A 218 -4.77 4.03 -21.90
N SER A 219 -5.46 3.44 -20.91
CA SER A 219 -5.59 1.98 -20.80
C SER A 219 -6.47 1.42 -21.90
N ILE A 220 -7.56 2.11 -22.25
CA ILE A 220 -8.44 1.75 -23.37
C ILE A 220 -7.67 1.86 -24.69
N GLY A 221 -6.96 2.98 -24.91
CA GLY A 221 -6.10 3.14 -26.08
C GLY A 221 -5.11 1.99 -26.24
N ARG A 222 -4.37 1.66 -25.18
CA ARG A 222 -3.41 0.54 -25.19
C ARG A 222 -4.07 -0.81 -25.48
N ALA A 223 -5.24 -1.08 -24.89
CA ALA A 223 -5.98 -2.32 -25.12
C ALA A 223 -6.41 -2.47 -26.60
N HIS A 224 -6.72 -1.35 -27.26
CA HIS A 224 -7.15 -1.34 -28.67
C HIS A 224 -6.03 -1.06 -29.68
N GLY A 225 -4.79 -0.85 -29.21
CA GLY A 225 -3.62 -0.59 -30.05
C GLY A 225 -3.48 0.86 -30.52
N PHE A 226 -4.07 1.82 -29.80
CA PHE A 226 -3.99 3.25 -30.09
C PHE A 226 -3.14 3.99 -29.07
N THR A 227 -2.43 5.02 -29.54
CA THR A 227 -1.71 5.94 -28.65
C THR A 227 -2.69 6.87 -27.94
N LEU A 228 -2.29 7.40 -26.78
CA LEU A 228 -3.08 8.41 -26.07
C LEU A 228 -3.38 9.64 -26.95
N GLY A 229 -2.42 10.08 -27.77
CA GLY A 229 -2.62 11.20 -28.70
C GLY A 229 -3.78 10.95 -29.67
N ARG A 230 -3.79 9.79 -30.34
CA ARG A 230 -4.87 9.37 -31.24
C ARG A 230 -6.22 9.28 -30.53
N MET A 231 -6.23 8.77 -29.29
CA MET A 231 -7.45 8.70 -28.48
C MET A 231 -7.97 10.09 -28.13
N LYS A 232 -7.10 11.07 -27.83
CA LYS A 232 -7.52 12.45 -27.55
C LYS A 232 -8.09 13.14 -28.78
N GLU A 233 -7.45 12.96 -29.94
CA GLU A 233 -7.91 13.49 -31.23
C GLU A 233 -9.29 12.96 -31.63
N ALA A 234 -9.56 11.67 -31.37
CA ALA A 234 -10.87 11.06 -31.64
C ALA A 234 -11.98 11.52 -30.68
N ASN A 235 -11.62 12.16 -29.57
CA ASN A 235 -12.55 12.57 -28.51
C ASN A 235 -12.39 14.06 -28.14
N PRO A 236 -12.61 14.99 -29.09
CA PRO A 236 -12.61 16.41 -28.77
C PRO A 236 -13.81 16.72 -27.88
N GLY A 237 -13.59 17.47 -26.80
CA GLY A 237 -14.65 17.92 -25.89
C GLY A 237 -14.97 17.00 -24.71
N ILE A 238 -14.27 15.87 -24.54
CA ILE A 238 -14.31 15.11 -23.28
C ILE A 238 -13.13 15.49 -22.38
N ASN A 239 -13.35 15.45 -21.06
CA ASN A 239 -12.25 15.58 -20.10
C ASN A 239 -11.51 14.24 -19.98
N HIS A 240 -10.34 14.13 -20.62
CA HIS A 240 -9.57 12.88 -20.74
C HIS A 240 -9.03 12.36 -19.39
N ASP A 241 -8.90 13.23 -18.39
CA ASP A 241 -8.40 12.89 -17.06
C ASP A 241 -9.53 12.49 -16.08
N ARG A 242 -10.79 12.67 -16.48
CA ARG A 242 -11.99 12.40 -15.66
C ARG A 242 -13.08 11.70 -16.45
N LEU A 243 -12.76 10.54 -17.01
CA LEU A 243 -13.75 9.67 -17.64
C LEU A 243 -14.74 9.13 -16.58
N ARG A 244 -16.03 9.15 -16.90
CA ARG A 244 -17.07 8.56 -16.04
C ARG A 244 -17.33 7.12 -16.46
N ILE A 245 -17.60 6.26 -15.48
CA ILE A 245 -18.06 4.89 -15.75
C ILE A 245 -19.36 4.97 -16.56
N GLY A 246 -19.45 4.18 -17.63
CA GLY A 246 -20.58 4.18 -18.56
C GLY A 246 -20.51 5.27 -19.64
N GLN A 247 -19.51 6.16 -19.62
CA GLN A 247 -19.31 7.16 -20.66
C GLN A 247 -18.87 6.50 -21.98
N THR A 248 -19.51 6.88 -23.08
CA THR A 248 -19.13 6.42 -24.41
C THR A 248 -18.03 7.30 -24.97
N ILE A 249 -16.96 6.67 -25.45
CA ILE A 249 -15.85 7.32 -26.16
C ILE A 249 -15.70 6.73 -27.56
N ASN A 250 -15.14 7.51 -28.48
CA ASN A 250 -14.83 7.08 -29.83
C ASN A 250 -13.46 6.42 -29.86
N LEU A 251 -13.37 5.26 -30.50
CA LEU A 251 -12.08 4.66 -30.86
C LEU A 251 -11.63 5.21 -32.22
N PRO A 252 -10.34 5.56 -32.38
CA PRO A 252 -9.80 5.96 -33.67
C PRO A 252 -10.01 4.88 -34.74
N ARG A 253 -10.12 5.30 -36.00
CA ARG A 253 -10.08 4.35 -37.12
C ARG A 253 -8.65 3.89 -37.34
N ARG A 254 -8.46 2.59 -37.63
CA ARG A 254 -7.13 1.99 -37.89
C ARG A 254 -6.46 2.45 -39.20
N THR A 255 -7.05 3.38 -39.93
CA THR A 255 -6.67 3.68 -41.32
C THR A 255 -5.55 4.70 -41.54
N ASP A 256 -4.84 5.15 -40.50
CA ASP A 256 -3.64 5.97 -40.72
C ASP A 256 -2.44 5.36 -39.99
N ALA A 257 -1.80 4.38 -40.61
CA ALA A 257 -0.40 4.08 -40.36
C ALA A 257 0.44 4.93 -41.32
N ARG A 258 1.06 5.98 -40.80
CA ARG A 258 2.29 6.55 -41.33
C ARG A 258 3.19 6.86 -40.15
#